data_AF-A0AAV5X9N1-F1
#
_entry.id   AF-A0AAV5X9N1-F1
#
_cell.length_a   1.000
_cell.length_b   1.000
_cell.length_c   1.000
_cell.angle_alpha   90.00
_cell.angle_beta   90.00
_cell.angle_gamma   90.00
#
_symmetry.space_group_name_H-M   'P 1'
#
loop_
_entity.id
_entity.type
_entity.pdbx_description
1 polymer ?
#
loop_
_entity_poly.entity_id
_entity_poly.type
_entity_poly.pdbx_seq_one_letter_code
_entity_poly.pdbx_strand_id
1 'polypeptide(L)' 'MLALKKRLSSDDIDAQSAFELPDREVMLVTIVITNVLNNLSVDVDVKNNNIAVQVCAAVQLINTIISPTVLTCEVAQ' A
#
# COMPACT_ATOMS: atom_id res chain seq x y z
N MET A 1 -12.18 34.75 -9.80
CA MET A 1 -13.50 34.38 -10.35
C MET A 1 -14.32 33.76 -9.22
N LEU A 2 -15.39 34.42 -8.77
CA LEU A 2 -16.27 33.89 -7.73
C LEU A 2 -17.18 32.83 -8.38
N ALA A 3 -16.96 31.56 -8.07
CA ALA A 3 -17.82 30.48 -8.54
C ALA A 3 -19.22 30.67 -7.96
N LEU A 4 -20.19 31.04 -8.79
CA LEU A 4 -21.60 31.07 -8.39
C LEU A 4 -22.05 29.63 -8.09
N LYS A 5 -22.40 29.36 -6.83
CA LYS A 5 -22.94 28.05 -6.44
C LYS A 5 -24.34 27.89 -7.04
N LYS A 6 -24.48 27.02 -8.04
CA LYS A 6 -25.77 26.61 -8.61
C LYS A 6 -26.35 25.48 -7.74
N ARG A 7 -27.62 25.58 -7.36
CA ARG A 7 -28.34 24.44 -6.76
C ARG A 7 -28.61 23.42 -7.87
N LEU A 8 -28.16 22.19 -7.65
CA LEU A 8 -28.47 21.05 -8.50
C LEU A 8 -29.85 20.50 -8.11
N SER A 9 -30.63 20.06 -9.10
CA SER A 9 -31.87 19.31 -8.85
C SER A 9 -31.53 17.88 -8.39
N SER A 10 -32.50 17.16 -7.82
CA SER A 10 -32.28 15.75 -7.44
C SER A 10 -31.87 14.92 -8.67
N ASP A 11 -32.52 15.15 -9.80
CA ASP A 11 -32.22 14.48 -11.07
C ASP A 11 -30.79 14.76 -11.55
N ASP A 12 -30.27 15.99 -11.34
CA ASP A 12 -28.89 16.33 -11.66
C ASP A 12 -27.87 15.67 -10.71
N ILE A 13 -28.27 15.36 -9.47
CA ILE A 13 -27.44 14.63 -8.49
C ILE A 13 -27.41 13.15 -8.85
N ASP A 14 -28.56 12.59 -9.23
CA ASP A 14 -28.70 11.20 -9.64
C ASP A 14 -28.01 10.93 -10.98
N ALA A 15 -27.99 11.92 -11.88
CA ALA A 15 -27.20 11.85 -13.12
C ALA A 15 -25.67 11.87 -12.86
N GLN A 16 -25.22 12.32 -11.69
CA GLN A 16 -23.80 12.36 -11.30
C GLN A 16 -23.36 11.13 -10.49
N SER A 17 -24.30 10.34 -9.93
CA SER A 17 -24.01 9.18 -9.11
C SER A 17 -23.76 7.89 -9.90
N ALA A 18 -23.90 7.91 -11.23
CA ALA A 18 -23.86 6.73 -12.09
C ALA A 18 -22.47 6.35 -12.66
N PHE A 19 -21.38 6.95 -12.18
CA PHE A 19 -20.03 6.48 -12.50
C PHE A 19 -19.53 5.58 -11.37
N GLU A 20 -19.91 4.29 -11.42
CA GLU A 20 -19.15 3.28 -10.70
C GLU A 20 -17.69 3.44 -11.09
N LEU A 21 -16.84 3.73 -10.09
CA LEU A 21 -15.41 3.72 -10.29
C LEU A 21 -15.04 2.29 -10.72
N PRO A 22 -14.32 2.11 -11.83
CA PRO A 22 -13.90 0.78 -12.24
C PRO A 22 -13.09 0.14 -11.11
N ASP A 23 -13.14 -1.19 -11.04
CA ASP A 23 -12.36 -1.94 -10.07
C ASP A 23 -10.91 -1.45 -10.07
N ARG A 24 -10.39 -1.11 -8.89
CA ARG A 24 -8.98 -0.76 -8.77
C ARG A 24 -8.17 -1.99 -9.15
N GLU A 25 -7.39 -1.87 -10.23
CA GLU A 25 -6.27 -2.76 -10.47
C GLU A 25 -5.28 -2.62 -9.32
N VAL A 26 -5.33 -3.57 -8.39
CA VAL A 26 -4.37 -3.68 -7.31
C VAL A 26 -3.10 -4.29 -7.87
N MET A 27 -2.07 -3.45 -8.06
CA MET A 27 -0.74 -3.95 -8.39
C MET A 27 -0.29 -4.92 -7.31
N LEU A 28 0.14 -6.12 -7.73
CA LEU A 28 0.89 -7.02 -6.87
C LEU A 28 2.21 -6.35 -6.53
N VAL A 29 2.58 -6.42 -5.27
CA VAL A 29 3.82 -5.89 -4.74
C VAL A 29 4.45 -6.99 -3.92
N THR A 30 5.72 -7.25 -4.14
CA THR A 30 6.47 -8.27 -3.42
C THR A 30 7.30 -7.60 -2.34
N ILE A 31 7.19 -8.10 -1.12
CA ILE A 31 8.06 -7.71 -0.01
C ILE A 31 9.20 -8.72 0.02
N VAL A 32 10.45 -8.24 -0.04
CA VAL A 32 11.65 -9.07 0.08
C VAL A 32 12.30 -8.79 1.43
N ILE A 33 12.30 -9.78 2.32
CA ILE A 33 12.95 -9.68 3.63
C ILE A 33 14.24 -10.49 3.59
N THR A 34 15.39 -9.86 3.76
CA THR A 34 16.70 -10.53 3.67
C THR A 34 17.46 -10.46 4.98
N ASN A 35 18.01 -11.58 5.43
CA ASN A 35 18.94 -11.63 6.54
C ASN A 35 20.35 -11.24 6.07
N VAL A 36 20.90 -10.19 6.66
CA VAL A 36 22.18 -9.59 6.25
C VAL A 36 23.37 -10.49 6.57
N LEU A 37 23.27 -11.39 7.56
CA LEU A 37 24.40 -12.22 8.01
C LEU A 37 24.60 -13.48 7.15
N ASN A 38 23.54 -14.01 6.55
CA ASN A 38 23.60 -15.29 5.82
C ASN A 38 22.88 -15.27 4.47
N ASN A 39 22.36 -14.11 4.05
CA ASN A 39 21.71 -13.88 2.76
C ASN A 39 20.48 -14.78 2.52
N LEU A 40 19.84 -15.28 3.59
CA LEU A 40 18.55 -15.95 3.49
C LEU A 40 17.47 -14.90 3.26
N SER A 41 16.66 -15.08 2.21
CA SER A 41 15.54 -14.20 1.88
C SER A 41 14.19 -14.91 2.01
N VAL A 42 13.17 -14.11 2.32
CA VAL A 42 11.76 -14.52 2.29
C VAL A 42 11.02 -13.51 1.43
N ASP A 43 10.38 -14.01 0.38
CA ASP A 43 9.59 -13.20 -0.54
C ASP A 43 8.09 -13.38 -0.21
N VAL A 44 7.39 -12.27 -0.04
CA VAL A 44 5.97 -12.24 0.33
C VAL A 44 5.19 -11.37 -0.63
N ASP A 45 4.33 -11.98 -1.43
CA ASP A 45 3.45 -11.26 -2.34
C ASP A 45 2.24 -10.66 -1.61
N VAL A 46 2.05 -9.35 -1.77
CA VAL A 46 0.93 -8.58 -1.22
C VAL A 46 0.24 -7.77 -2.30
N LYS A 47 -1.09 -7.72 -2.24
CA LYS A 47 -1.92 -6.94 -3.18
C LYS A 47 -2.11 -5.48 -2.78
N ASN A 48 -1.42 -5.01 -1.74
CA ASN A 48 -1.67 -3.69 -1.17
C ASN A 48 -0.39 -3.08 -0.62
N ASN A 49 0.02 -1.96 -1.22
CA ASN A 49 1.22 -1.22 -0.84
C ASN A 49 1.20 -0.76 0.63
N ASN A 50 0.02 -0.42 1.17
CA ASN A 50 -0.07 -0.05 2.59
C ASN A 50 0.28 -1.22 3.50
N ILE A 51 -0.08 -2.45 3.11
CA ILE A 51 0.31 -3.66 3.85
C ILE A 51 1.81 -3.89 3.70
N ALA A 52 2.37 -3.73 2.49
CA ALA A 52 3.80 -3.86 2.25
C ALA A 52 4.65 -2.96 3.16
N VAL A 53 4.28 -1.68 3.26
CA VAL A 53 4.97 -0.70 4.11
C VAL A 53 4.83 -1.06 5.61
N GLN A 54 3.66 -1.52 6.05
CA GLN A 54 3.45 -1.93 7.44
C GLN A 54 4.31 -3.14 7.81
N VAL A 55 4.45 -4.11 6.91
CA VAL A 55 5.33 -5.27 7.12
C VAL A 55 6.78 -4.82 7.26
N CYS A 56 7.28 -3.95 6.39
CA CYS A 56 8.65 -3.44 6.54
C CYS A 56 8.87 -2.64 7.83
N ALA A 57 7.88 -1.88 8.28
CA ALA A 57 7.96 -1.20 9.58
C ALA A 57 8.04 -2.21 10.75
N ALA A 58 7.28 -3.31 10.68
CA ALA A 58 7.37 -4.38 11.67
C ALA A 58 8.75 -5.06 11.67
N VAL A 59 9.34 -5.31 10.49
CA VAL A 59 10.70 -5.87 10.36
C VAL A 59 11.74 -4.94 11.02
N GLN A 60 11.61 -3.62 10.84
CA GLN A 60 12.49 -2.64 11.49
C GLN A 60 12.37 -2.68 13.02
N LEU A 61 11.16 -2.87 13.56
CA LEU A 61 10.97 -3.05 15.01
C LEU A 61 11.60 -4.36 15.50
N ILE A 62 11.44 -5.46 14.76
CA ILE A 62 12.04 -6.75 15.12
C ILE A 62 13.57 -6.64 15.20
N ASN A 63 14.21 -5.88 14.30
CA ASN A 63 15.66 -5.65 14.34
C ASN A 63 16.17 -5.05 15.67
N THR A 64 15.32 -4.38 16.45
CA THR A 64 15.70 -3.89 17.78
C THR A 64 15.86 -5.02 18.82
N ILE A 65 15.32 -6.21 18.53
CA ILE A 65 15.23 -7.35 19.45
C ILE A 65 16.23 -8.45 19.08
N ILE A 66 16.47 -8.68 17.78
CA ILE A 66 17.18 -9.88 17.28
C ILE A 66 18.70 -9.74 17.10
N SER A 67 19.33 -8.77 17.78
CA SER A 67 20.79 -8.54 17.74
C SER A 67 21.58 -9.83 18.06
N PRO A 68 22.65 -10.17 17.29
CA PRO A 68 23.33 -9.37 16.27
C PRO A 68 22.77 -9.51 14.85
N THR A 69 21.67 -10.26 14.67
CA THR A 69 21.09 -10.50 13.35
C THR A 69 20.35 -9.26 12.87
N VAL A 70 20.59 -8.85 11.63
CA VAL A 70 19.90 -7.71 11.01
C VAL A 70 19.13 -8.20 9.80
N LEU A 71 17.88 -7.79 9.68
CA LEU A 71 17.03 -8.01 8.52
C LEU A 71 16.90 -6.71 7.71
N THR A 72 16.96 -6.81 6.40
CA THR A 72 16.51 -5.74 5.48
C THR A 72 15.12 -6.08 4.97
N CYS A 73 14.34 -5.05 4.63
CA CYS A 73 13.03 -5.21 4.02
C CYS A 73 12.90 -4.23 2.86
N GLU A 74 12.58 -4.75 1.69
CA GLU A 74 12.42 -3.98 0.46
C GLU A 74 11.05 -4.28 -0.16
N VAL A 75 10.46 -3.24 -0.75
CA VAL A 75 9.19 -3.32 -1.46
C VAL A 75 9.50 -3.27 -2.95
N ALA A 76 9.31 -4.38 -3.65
CA ALA A 76 9.51 -4.54 -5.09
C ALA A 76 8.16 -4.56 -5.82
N GLN A 77 8.09 -3.90 -6.98
CA GLN A 77 6.89 -3.82 -7.84
C GLN A 77 7.16 -4.44 -9.20
#